data_AF-A0A060LPQ4-F1
#
_entry.id   AF-A0A060LPQ4-F1
#
_cell.length_a   1.000
_cell.length_b   1.000
_cell.length_c   1.000
_cell.angle_alpha   90.00
_cell.angle_beta   90.00
_cell.angle_gamma   90.00
#
_symmetry.space_group_name_H-M   'P 1'
#
loop_
_entity.id
_entity.type
_entity.pdbx_description
1 polymer ?
#
loop_
_entity_poly.entity_id
_entity_poly.type
_entity_poly.pdbx_seq_one_letter_code
_entity_poly.pdbx_strand_id
1 'polypeptide(L)'
;MEKSLFTTYLQEQEEAFSGWDFSRLTSLNRFNSSLLPWSYGGLAYAAMQQANAVLDMGTGGGEFFLDFILIHLLLTQQKATRLI
;
A
#
# COMPACT_ATOMS: atom_id res chain seq x y z
N MET A 1 -18.88 -35.41 4.58
CA MET A 1 -19.04 -34.91 3.20
C MET A 1 -18.15 -33.70 3.06
N GLU A 2 -17.17 -33.75 2.17
CA GLU A 2 -16.33 -32.58 1.89
C GLU A 2 -17.20 -31.52 1.18
N LYS A 3 -17.22 -30.28 1.69
CA LYS A 3 -17.91 -29.18 1.01
C LYS A 3 -17.08 -28.75 -0.19
N SER A 4 -17.72 -28.60 -1.35
CA SER A 4 -17.05 -28.07 -2.54
C SER A 4 -16.66 -26.60 -2.34
N LEU A 5 -15.58 -26.19 -3.01
CA LEU A 5 -15.11 -24.79 -3.01
C LEU A 5 -16.22 -23.81 -3.41
N PHE A 6 -17.07 -24.23 -4.35
CA PHE A 6 -18.23 -23.48 -4.81
C PHE A 6 -19.24 -23.21 -3.68
N THR A 7 -19.60 -24.23 -2.90
CA THR A 7 -20.51 -24.07 -1.76
C THR A 7 -19.90 -23.21 -0.66
N THR A 8 -18.59 -23.32 -0.43
CA THR A 8 -17.88 -22.47 0.52
C THR A 8 -17.93 -21.00 0.12
N TYR A 9 -17.67 -20.67 -1.15
CA TYR A 9 -17.74 -19.28 -1.61
C TYR A 9 -19.15 -18.70 -1.62
N LEU A 10 -20.18 -19.51 -1.91
CA LEU A 10 -21.58 -19.09 -1.79
C LEU A 10 -21.94 -18.69 -0.36
N GLN A 11 -21.46 -19.43 0.64
CA GLN A 11 -21.69 -19.12 2.05
C GLN A 11 -20.91 -17.89 2.52
N GLU A 12 -19.71 -17.66 1.98
CA GLU A 12 -18.91 -16.46 2.30
C GLU A 12 -19.56 -15.15 1.82
N GLN A 13 -20.41 -15.19 0.77
CA GLN A 13 -21.14 -14.01 0.29
C GLN A 13 -22.26 -13.56 1.25
N GLU A 14 -22.80 -14.47 2.07
CA GLU A 14 -23.87 -14.14 3.02
C GLU A 14 -23.35 -13.37 4.24
N GLU A 15 -22.05 -13.44 4.54
CA GLU A 15 -21.41 -12.65 5.59
C GLU A 15 -20.75 -11.40 5.00
N ALA A 16 -21.57 -10.37 4.78
CA ALA A 16 -21.08 -9.06 4.35
C ALA A 16 -20.22 -8.40 5.43
N PHE A 17 -19.13 -7.73 5.03
CA PHE A 17 -18.39 -6.84 5.91
C PHE A 17 -19.31 -5.68 6.34
N SER A 18 -19.36 -5.42 7.65
CA SER A 18 -20.06 -4.26 8.20
C SER A 18 -19.05 -3.18 8.54
N GLY A 19 -19.08 -2.05 7.83
CA GLY A 19 -18.14 -0.95 8.03
C GLY A 19 -16.68 -1.38 7.74
N TRP A 20 -15.79 -1.14 8.71
CA TRP A 20 -14.36 -1.45 8.65
C TRP A 20 -13.96 -2.66 9.53
N ASP A 21 -14.86 -3.64 9.70
CA ASP A 21 -14.56 -4.87 10.44
C ASP A 21 -13.95 -5.93 9.51
N PHE A 22 -12.65 -6.21 9.67
CA PHE A 22 -11.93 -7.27 8.93
C PHE A 22 -11.63 -8.51 9.77
N SER A 23 -12.23 -8.66 10.95
CA SER A 23 -12.01 -9.79 11.86
C SER A 23 -12.22 -11.15 11.17
N ARG A 24 -13.13 -11.21 10.18
CA ARG A 24 -13.40 -12.40 9.36
C ARG A 24 -12.20 -12.84 8.52
N LEU A 25 -11.46 -11.90 7.92
CA LEU A 25 -10.26 -12.22 7.13
C LEU A 25 -9.13 -12.72 8.04
N THR A 26 -9.03 -12.16 9.24
CA THR A 26 -8.09 -12.62 10.26
C THR A 26 -8.42 -14.02 10.76
N SER A 27 -9.70 -14.30 11.08
CA SER A 27 -10.12 -15.62 11.58
C SER A 27 -9.96 -16.73 10.55
N LEU A 28 -10.06 -16.41 9.26
CA LEU A 28 -9.79 -17.33 8.15
C LEU A 28 -8.31 -17.43 7.78
N ASN A 29 -7.43 -16.72 8.48
CA ASN A 29 -6.00 -16.63 8.14
C ASN A 29 -5.77 -16.23 6.67
N ARG A 30 -6.63 -15.35 6.14
CA ARG A 30 -6.57 -14.82 4.77
C ARG A 30 -5.72 -13.55 4.65
N PHE A 31 -5.17 -13.07 5.76
CA PHE A 31 -4.07 -12.11 5.74
C PHE A 31 -2.75 -12.85 5.61
N ASN A 32 -1.98 -12.52 4.58
CA ASN A 32 -0.60 -12.93 4.45
C ASN A 32 0.30 -11.71 4.69
N SER A 33 0.99 -11.69 5.82
CA SER A 33 1.92 -10.63 6.19
C SER A 33 3.36 -11.14 6.11
N SER A 34 3.80 -11.57 4.93
CA SER A 34 5.22 -11.75 4.65
C SER A 34 5.84 -10.40 4.28
N LEU A 35 7.13 -10.21 4.60
CA LEU A 35 7.91 -9.13 4.01
C LEU A 35 7.86 -9.26 2.49
N LEU A 36 7.33 -8.23 1.83
CA LEU A 36 7.32 -8.18 0.38
C LEU A 36 8.76 -7.95 -0.10
N PRO A 37 9.19 -8.56 -1.21
CA PRO A 37 10.51 -8.33 -1.79
C PRO A 37 10.63 -6.93 -2.43
N TRP A 38 9.57 -6.12 -2.39
CA TRP A 38 9.48 -4.79 -2.96
C TRP A 38 8.87 -3.81 -1.96
N SER A 39 9.17 -2.52 -2.15
CA SER A 39 8.59 -1.41 -1.39
C SER A 39 7.83 -0.50 -2.33
N TYR A 40 6.52 -0.31 -2.08
CA TYR A 40 5.70 0.63 -2.86
C TYR A 40 6.32 2.03 -2.84
N GLY A 41 6.74 2.52 -1.66
CA GLY A 41 7.36 3.83 -1.53
C GLY A 41 8.64 3.97 -2.37
N GLY A 42 9.49 2.94 -2.40
CA GLY A 42 10.70 2.95 -3.22
C GLY A 42 10.40 2.98 -4.71
N LEU A 43 9.45 2.17 -5.17
CA LEU A 43 9.03 2.11 -6.57
C LEU A 43 8.34 3.39 -7.03
N ALA A 44 7.41 3.91 -6.22
CA ALA A 44 6.68 5.14 -6.49
C ALA A 44 7.65 6.33 -6.57
N TYR A 45 8.57 6.47 -5.61
CA TYR A 45 9.57 7.54 -5.65
C TYR A 45 10.41 7.51 -6.93
N ALA A 46 10.93 6.34 -7.29
CA ALA A 46 11.77 6.19 -8.48
C ALA A 46 11.02 6.56 -9.77
N ALA A 47 9.75 6.17 -9.89
CA ALA A 47 8.89 6.53 -11.01
C ALA A 47 8.61 8.04 -11.05
N MET A 48 8.34 8.66 -9.89
CA MET A 48 8.05 10.09 -9.79
C MET A 48 9.23 10.96 -10.24
N GLN A 49 10.47 10.56 -10.00
CA GLN A 49 11.65 11.31 -10.45
C GLN A 49 11.73 11.45 -11.99
N GLN A 50 11.06 10.58 -12.74
CA GLN A 50 11.07 10.57 -14.21
C GLN A 50 9.74 11.08 -14.81
N ALA A 51 8.74 11.35 -13.98
CA ALA A 51 7.41 11.73 -14.43
C ALA A 51 7.27 13.25 -14.55
N ASN A 52 6.59 13.72 -15.59
CA ASN A 52 6.23 15.15 -15.73
C ASN A 52 5.04 15.54 -14.86
N ALA A 53 4.17 14.58 -14.52
CA ALA A 53 3.00 14.77 -13.69
C ALA A 53 2.67 13.47 -12.96
N VAL A 54 2.07 13.57 -11.78
CA VAL A 54 1.70 12.42 -10.94
C VAL A 54 0.25 12.59 -10.49
N LEU A 55 -0.54 11.53 -10.62
CA LEU A 55 -1.91 11.45 -10.12
C LEU A 55 -1.88 10.56 -8.87
N ASP A 56 -2.23 11.14 -7.73
CA ASP A 56 -2.40 10.40 -6.48
C ASP A 56 -3.88 10.13 -6.24
N MET A 57 -4.28 8.85 -6.20
CA MET A 57 -5.67 8.44 -6.01
C MET A 57 -5.81 7.73 -4.66
N GLY A 58 -6.63 8.30 -3.76
CA GLY A 58 -6.94 7.67 -2.47
C GLY A 58 -5.97 8.06 -1.34
N THR A 59 -5.62 9.33 -1.25
CA THR A 59 -4.51 9.87 -0.46
C THR A 59 -4.79 10.05 1.03
N GLY A 60 -6.05 9.90 1.45
CA GLY A 60 -6.49 10.47 2.71
C GLY A 60 -6.19 11.98 2.75
N GLY A 61 -5.33 12.41 3.68
CA GLY A 61 -4.89 13.81 3.82
C GLY A 61 -3.65 14.20 3.02
N GLY A 62 -3.05 13.28 2.25
CA GLY A 62 -1.84 13.53 1.45
C GLY A 62 -0.52 13.22 2.18
N GLU A 63 -0.59 12.57 3.35
CA GLU A 63 0.56 12.21 4.19
C GLU A 63 1.67 11.45 3.43
N PHE A 64 1.30 10.52 2.55
CA PHE A 64 2.27 9.71 1.83
C PHE A 64 3.10 10.51 0.81
N PHE A 65 2.50 11.52 0.16
CA PHE A 65 3.23 12.39 -0.77
C PHE A 65 4.07 13.44 -0.04
N LEU A 66 3.65 13.87 1.15
CA LEU A 66 4.45 14.77 1.99
C LEU A 66 5.81 14.13 2.35
N ASP A 67 5.83 12.82 2.60
CA ASP A 67 7.08 12.08 2.85
C ASP A 67 8.05 12.16 1.66
N PHE A 68 7.55 12.10 0.41
CA PHE A 68 8.42 12.22 -0.77
C PHE A 68 9.00 13.62 -0.94
N ILE A 69 8.24 14.67 -0.64
CA ILE A 69 8.73 16.05 -0.68
C ILE A 69 9.86 16.23 0.34
N LEU A 70 9.67 15.71 1.56
CA LEU A 70 10.67 15.79 2.62
C LEU A 70 11.96 15.03 2.26
N ILE A 71 11.83 13.82 1.72
CA ILE A 71 12.96 13.01 1.25
C ILE A 71 13.72 13.73 0.13
N HIS A 72 13.02 14.29 -0.85
CA HIS A 72 13.65 15.02 -1.95
C HIS A 72 14.42 16.25 -1.47
N LEU A 73 13.84 17.03 -0.54
CA LEU A 73 14.51 18.19 0.07
C LEU A 73 15.76 17.77 0.85
N LEU A 74 15.70 16.71 1.66
CA LEU A 74 16.86 16.25 2.43
C LEU A 74 18.00 15.75 1.52
N LEU A 75 17.68 14.99 0.47
CA LEU A 75 18.68 14.45 -0.44
C LEU A 75 19.33 15.53 -1.32
N THR A 76 18.59 16.58 -1.70
CA THR A 76 19.15 17.71 -2.46
C THR A 76 20.10 18.55 -1.61
N GLN A 77 19.76 18.83 -0.34
CA GLN A 77 20.64 19.54 0.58
C GLN A 77 21.94 18.77 0.86
N GLN A 78 21.90 17.45 1.05
CA GLN A 78 23.11 16.65 1.25
C GLN A 78 24.05 16.64 0.05
N LYS A 79 23.52 16.66 -1.19
CA LYS A 79 24.35 16.74 -2.40
C LYS A 79 25.04 18.09 -2.52
N ALA A 80 24.34 19.19 -2.21
CA ALA A 80 24.91 20.53 -2.24
C ALA A 80 26.08 20.68 -1.26
N THR A 81 25.96 20.13 -0.06
CA THR A 81 27.00 20.23 0.99
C THR A 81 28.21 19.33 0.73
N ARG A 82 28.11 18.31 -0.13
CA ARG A 82 29.25 17.46 -0.53
C ARG A 82 30.05 18.00 -1.71
N LEU A 83 29.60 19.10 -2.31
CA LEU A 83 30.24 19.75 -3.47
C LEU A 83 31.05 21.01 -3.10
N ILE A 84 31.13 21.33 -1.81
CA ILE A 84 32.00 22.34 -1.17
C ILE A 84 33.00 21.64 -0.27
#